data_AF-A0AAV0MPD0-F1
#
_entry.id   AF-A0AAV0MPD0-F1
#
_cell.length_a   1.000
_cell.length_b   1.000
_cell.length_c   1.000
_cell.angle_alpha   90.00
_cell.angle_beta   90.00
_cell.angle_gamma   90.00
#
_symmetry.space_group_name_H-M   'P 1'
#
loop_
_entity.id
_entity.type
_entity.pdbx_description
1 polymer ?
#
loop_
_entity_poly.entity_id
_entity_poly.type
_entity_poly.pdbx_seq_one_letter_code
_entity_poly.pdbx_strand_id
1 'polypeptide(L)'
;MGSWESIQEDGSNVFVDWVAKNAITTIVVAGVCTDICVLDFVCSTLSARNLGFLKPLENVVVCSNACATFDVPLHASKRAKGAMAHPQELMHHVGLYMAKERGAVIASEVRFASNNNMGRLDV
;
A
#
# COMPACT_ATOMS: atom_id res chain seq x y z
N MET A 1 6.86 11.32 -22.46
CA MET A 1 7.11 11.24 -21.02
C MET A 1 6.13 10.22 -20.46
N GLY A 2 6.63 9.14 -19.86
CA GLY A 2 5.78 8.05 -19.39
C GLY A 2 4.84 8.50 -18.27
N SER A 3 3.61 8.02 -18.30
CA SER A 3 2.57 8.25 -17.29
C SER A 3 2.95 7.58 -15.97
N TRP A 4 3.67 8.31 -15.12
CA TRP A 4 3.77 7.92 -13.73
C TRP A 4 2.37 8.04 -13.08
N GLU A 5 2.04 7.12 -12.18
CA GLU A 5 0.87 7.21 -11.27
C GLU A 5 -0.53 7.07 -11.89
N SER A 6 -0.70 6.36 -13.01
CA SER A 6 -2.02 6.08 -13.59
C SER A 6 -2.81 7.32 -14.04
N ILE A 7 -2.10 8.42 -14.33
CA ILE A 7 -2.70 9.66 -14.83
C ILE A 7 -2.90 9.55 -16.35
N GLN A 8 -4.12 9.88 -16.81
CA GLN A 8 -4.49 9.90 -18.21
C GLN A 8 -4.22 11.27 -18.85
N GLU A 9 -4.30 11.36 -20.18
CA GLU A 9 -4.05 12.61 -20.92
C GLU A 9 -5.01 13.74 -20.54
N ASP A 10 -6.22 13.40 -20.11
CA ASP A 10 -7.25 14.34 -19.64
C ASP A 10 -7.05 14.78 -18.18
N GLY A 11 -6.01 14.28 -17.50
CA GLY A 11 -5.71 14.57 -16.10
C GLY A 11 -6.49 13.74 -15.09
N SER A 12 -7.38 12.85 -15.52
CA SER A 12 -8.02 11.87 -14.64
C SER A 12 -7.03 10.81 -14.16
N ASN A 13 -7.39 10.08 -13.11
CA ASN A 13 -6.57 9.01 -12.56
C ASN A 13 -7.34 7.68 -12.57
N VAL A 14 -6.80 6.69 -13.27
CA VAL A 14 -7.48 5.39 -13.48
C VAL A 14 -7.80 4.68 -12.17
N PHE A 15 -6.94 4.81 -11.14
CA PHE A 15 -7.18 4.21 -9.83
C PHE A 15 -8.33 4.89 -9.10
N VAL A 16 -8.39 6.22 -9.14
CA VAL A 16 -9.49 7.00 -8.55
C VAL A 16 -10.82 6.64 -9.21
N ASP A 17 -10.83 6.61 -10.54
CA ASP A 17 -12.03 6.27 -11.31
C ASP A 17 -12.49 4.84 -11.04
N TRP A 18 -11.54 3.91 -10.90
CA TRP A 18 -11.83 2.51 -10.57
C TRP A 18 -12.46 2.37 -9.18
N VAL A 19 -11.96 3.09 -8.17
CA VAL A 19 -12.52 3.10 -6.80
C VAL A 19 -13.97 3.62 -6.83
N ALA A 20 -14.19 4.75 -7.49
CA ALA A 20 -15.52 5.36 -7.57
C ALA A 20 -16.50 4.47 -8.34
N LYS A 21 -16.10 3.97 -9.51
CA LYS A 21 -16.95 3.13 -10.39
C LYS A 21 -17.39 1.83 -9.73
N ASN A 22 -16.54 1.23 -8.90
CA ASN A 22 -16.82 -0.05 -8.24
C ASN A 22 -17.28 0.11 -6.79
N ALA A 23 -17.54 1.35 -6.34
CA ALA A 23 -17.95 1.66 -4.96
C ALA A 23 -17.08 0.97 -3.90
N ILE A 24 -15.76 0.99 -4.10
CA ILE A 24 -14.82 0.27 -3.24
C ILE A 24 -14.69 0.99 -1.91
N THR A 25 -15.05 0.31 -0.83
CA THR A 25 -14.96 0.83 0.55
C THR A 25 -13.70 0.37 1.28
N THR A 26 -13.09 -0.74 0.85
CA THR A 26 -11.89 -1.31 1.47
C THR A 26 -10.90 -1.80 0.42
N ILE A 27 -9.63 -1.42 0.57
CA ILE A 27 -8.52 -1.92 -0.25
C ILE A 27 -7.55 -2.67 0.65
N VAL A 28 -7.17 -3.87 0.22
CA VAL A 28 -6.09 -4.66 0.82
C VAL A 28 -4.84 -4.50 -0.04
N VAL A 29 -3.73 -4.12 0.60
CA VAL A 29 -2.44 -3.85 -0.02
C VAL A 29 -1.45 -4.94 0.39
N ALA A 30 -0.79 -5.51 -0.62
CA ALA A 30 0.28 -6.50 -0.50
C ALA A 30 1.34 -6.18 -1.57
N GLY A 31 2.61 -6.51 -1.32
CA GLY A 31 3.65 -6.32 -2.33
C GLY A 31 5.07 -6.09 -1.81
N VAL A 32 5.93 -5.58 -2.70
CA VAL A 32 7.34 -5.30 -2.45
C VAL A 32 7.71 -3.98 -3.15
N CYS A 33 8.43 -3.04 -2.53
CA CYS A 33 9.01 -3.08 -1.18
C CYS A 33 8.07 -2.46 -0.13
N THR A 34 8.04 -3.02 1.08
CA THR A 34 7.15 -2.59 2.18
C THR A 34 7.34 -1.11 2.53
N ASP A 35 8.59 -0.66 2.58
CA ASP A 35 9.01 0.67 3.02
C ASP A 35 9.20 1.69 1.89
N ILE A 36 8.97 1.27 0.65
CA ILE A 36 9.09 2.13 -0.53
C ILE A 36 7.77 2.08 -1.31
N CYS A 37 7.61 1.16 -2.25
CA CYS A 37 6.46 1.17 -3.16
C CYS A 37 5.12 0.94 -2.45
N VAL A 38 5.08 0.04 -1.46
CA VAL A 38 3.87 -0.19 -0.65
C VAL A 38 3.57 1.04 0.19
N LEU A 39 4.57 1.61 0.85
CA LEU A 39 4.41 2.79 1.68
C LEU A 39 3.97 4.01 0.85
N ASP A 40 4.57 4.25 -0.31
CA ASP A 40 4.23 5.35 -1.23
C ASP A 40 2.78 5.21 -1.69
N PHE A 41 2.38 4.01 -2.15
CA PHE A 41 0.99 3.77 -2.55
C PHE A 41 0.01 4.03 -1.40
N VAL A 42 0.31 3.52 -0.20
CA VAL A 42 -0.54 3.70 0.99
C VAL A 42 -0.64 5.18 1.37
N CYS A 43 0.49 5.90 1.39
CA CYS A 43 0.51 7.32 1.74
C CYS A 43 -0.26 8.17 0.72
N SER A 44 -0.06 7.93 -0.57
CA SER A 44 -0.77 8.64 -1.65
C SER A 44 -2.26 8.32 -1.64
N THR A 45 -2.64 7.06 -1.45
CA THR A 45 -4.04 6.63 -1.33
C THR A 45 -4.72 7.29 -0.14
N LEU A 46 -4.10 7.23 1.05
CA LEU A 46 -4.66 7.85 2.26
C LEU A 46 -4.76 9.37 2.12
N SER A 47 -3.78 10.02 1.50
CA SER A 47 -3.81 11.46 1.23
C SER A 47 -4.97 11.82 0.28
N ALA A 48 -5.12 11.09 -0.82
CA ALA A 48 -6.21 11.30 -1.78
C ALA A 48 -7.60 11.02 -1.16
N ARG A 49 -7.71 9.98 -0.32
CA ARG A 49 -8.92 9.69 0.47
C ARG A 49 -9.27 10.84 1.40
N ASN A 50 -8.30 11.35 2.16
CA ASN A 50 -8.50 12.44 3.11
C ASN A 50 -8.89 13.76 2.42
N LEU A 51 -8.44 13.97 1.18
CA LEU A 51 -8.87 15.10 0.33
C LEU A 51 -10.22 14.88 -0.37
N GLY A 52 -10.83 13.70 -0.19
CA GLY A 52 -12.14 13.37 -0.74
C GLY A 52 -12.15 12.87 -2.18
N PHE A 53 -10.98 12.64 -2.80
CA PHE A 53 -10.89 12.14 -4.18
C PHE A 53 -11.28 10.67 -4.30
N LEU A 54 -11.09 9.86 -3.25
CA LEU A 54 -11.33 8.41 -3.28
C LEU A 54 -12.66 7.97 -2.66
N LYS A 55 -13.71 8.80 -2.64
CA LYS A 55 -15.02 8.33 -2.13
C LYS A 55 -15.53 7.16 -2.98
N PRO A 56 -16.05 6.05 -2.39
CA PRO A 56 -16.41 5.85 -0.98
C PRO A 56 -15.37 5.07 -0.14
N LEU A 57 -14.09 5.11 -0.49
CA LEU A 57 -13.03 4.38 0.22
C LEU A 57 -12.93 4.79 1.69
N GLU A 58 -13.05 3.82 2.58
CA GLU A 58 -12.93 3.99 4.03
C GLU A 58 -11.62 3.38 4.53
N ASN A 59 -11.36 2.12 4.19
CA ASN A 59 -10.26 1.35 4.77
C ASN A 59 -9.15 1.09 3.76
N VAL A 60 -7.91 1.36 4.16
CA VAL A 60 -6.69 0.91 3.49
C VAL A 60 -5.97 -0.04 4.44
N VAL A 61 -5.95 -1.33 4.10
CA VAL A 61 -5.40 -2.40 4.92
C VAL A 61 -4.09 -2.87 4.31
N VAL A 62 -2.99 -2.83 5.05
CA VAL A 62 -1.71 -3.44 4.64
C VAL A 62 -1.61 -4.81 5.28
N CYS A 63 -1.50 -5.85 4.45
CA CYS A 63 -1.30 -7.22 4.92
C CYS A 63 0.19 -7.46 5.16
N SER A 64 0.64 -7.39 6.42
CA SER A 64 2.07 -7.43 6.78
C SER A 64 2.77 -8.68 6.26
N ASN A 65 2.15 -9.86 6.41
CA ASN A 65 2.74 -11.13 5.99
C ASN A 65 2.70 -11.33 4.46
N ALA A 66 1.95 -10.51 3.73
CA ALA A 66 1.95 -10.48 2.26
C ALA A 66 2.82 -9.34 1.71
N CYS A 67 3.56 -8.64 2.58
CA CYS A 67 4.51 -7.60 2.22
C CYS A 67 5.94 -8.05 2.54
N ALA A 68 6.89 -7.63 1.71
CA ALA A 68 8.31 -7.86 1.95
C ALA A 68 9.14 -6.66 1.48
N THR A 69 10.41 -6.62 1.87
CA THR A 69 11.41 -5.69 1.34
C THR A 69 12.74 -6.43 1.16
N PHE A 70 13.75 -5.79 0.59
CA PHE A 70 15.03 -6.43 0.31
C PHE A 70 16.03 -6.25 1.47
N ASP A 71 17.12 -7.02 1.46
CA ASP A 71 18.24 -6.84 2.37
C ASP A 71 19.48 -6.36 1.60
N VAL A 72 20.03 -5.21 2.01
CA VAL A 72 21.34 -4.72 1.56
C VAL A 72 22.25 -4.58 2.77
N PRO A 73 23.13 -5.55 3.04
CA PRO A 73 24.04 -5.46 4.16
C PRO A 73 25.10 -4.38 3.92
N LEU A 74 25.64 -3.80 5.01
CA LEU A 74 26.57 -2.67 4.97
C LEU A 74 27.80 -2.90 4.07
N HIS A 75 28.32 -4.12 4.06
CA HIS A 75 29.49 -4.45 3.23
C HIS A 75 29.15 -4.51 1.73
N ALA A 76 27.91 -4.83 1.37
CA ALA A 76 27.42 -4.81 0.00
C ALA A 76 27.12 -3.38 -0.47
N SER A 77 26.51 -2.55 0.38
CA SER A 77 26.23 -1.14 0.03
C SER A 77 27.51 -0.35 -0.27
N LYS A 78 28.60 -0.62 0.44
CA LYS A 78 29.91 0.01 0.18
C LYS A 78 30.51 -0.32 -1.20
N ARG A 79 30.07 -1.38 -1.87
CA ARG A 79 30.59 -1.79 -3.19
C ARG A 79 29.86 -1.13 -4.36
N ALA A 80 28.67 -0.58 -4.14
CA ALA A 80 27.85 0.04 -5.18
C ALA A 80 27.65 1.53 -4.89
N LYS A 81 28.01 2.38 -5.85
CA LYS A 81 27.84 3.84 -5.72
C LYS A 81 26.35 4.17 -5.59
N GLY A 82 25.98 4.84 -4.50
CA GLY A 82 24.60 5.26 -4.22
C GLY A 82 23.73 4.21 -3.51
N ALA A 83 24.26 3.01 -3.22
CA ALA A 83 23.55 2.04 -2.40
C ALA A 83 23.64 2.40 -0.90
N MET A 84 22.54 2.24 -0.18
CA MET A 84 22.49 2.37 1.28
C MET A 84 22.38 1.00 1.93
N ALA A 85 22.87 0.87 3.16
CA ALA A 85 22.56 -0.32 3.95
C ALA A 85 21.04 -0.32 4.22
N HIS A 86 20.41 -1.46 3.99
CA HIS A 86 18.96 -1.62 4.05
C HIS A 86 18.68 -2.95 4.74
N PRO A 87 18.63 -2.99 6.08
CA PRO A 87 18.34 -4.22 6.82
C PRO A 87 16.86 -4.60 6.67
N GLN A 88 16.58 -5.72 5.99
CA GLN A 88 15.22 -6.09 5.57
C GLN A 88 14.18 -6.04 6.71
N GLU A 89 14.43 -6.73 7.83
CA GLU A 89 13.48 -6.82 8.94
C GLU A 89 13.16 -5.46 9.56
N LEU A 90 14.19 -4.64 9.78
CA LEU A 90 14.03 -3.31 10.34
C LEU A 90 13.25 -2.42 9.37
N MET A 91 13.61 -2.44 8.09
CA MET A 91 12.97 -1.59 7.09
C MET A 91 11.53 -2.02 6.83
N HIS A 92 11.24 -3.32 6.79
CA HIS A 92 9.86 -3.84 6.74
C HIS A 92 9.04 -3.31 7.92
N HIS A 93 9.56 -3.40 9.15
CA HIS A 93 8.88 -2.88 10.33
C HIS A 93 8.65 -1.36 10.28
N VAL A 94 9.66 -0.59 9.86
CA VAL A 94 9.56 0.87 9.71
C VAL A 94 8.49 1.24 8.67
N GLY A 95 8.45 0.54 7.53
CA GLY A 95 7.42 0.75 6.50
C GLY A 95 6.01 0.53 7.04
N LEU A 96 5.79 -0.57 7.78
CA LEU A 96 4.49 -0.85 8.40
C LEU A 96 4.12 0.17 9.49
N TYR A 97 5.09 0.59 10.31
CA TYR A 97 4.89 1.63 11.32
C TYR A 97 4.43 2.95 10.67
N MET A 98 5.14 3.40 9.63
CA MET A 98 4.81 4.64 8.92
C MET A 98 3.45 4.56 8.23
N ALA A 99 3.12 3.42 7.62
CA ALA A 99 1.80 3.19 7.04
C ALA A 99 0.69 3.30 8.10
N LYS A 100 0.89 2.71 9.28
CA LYS A 100 -0.06 2.79 10.40
C LYS A 100 -0.25 4.23 10.90
N GLU A 101 0.83 4.98 11.09
CA GLU A 101 0.78 6.38 11.51
C GLU A 101 0.02 7.28 10.52
N ARG A 102 0.01 6.92 9.24
CA ARG A 102 -0.77 7.62 8.20
C ARG A 102 -2.26 7.26 8.21
N GLY A 103 -2.66 6.26 8.99
CA GLY A 103 -4.04 5.80 9.11
C GLY A 103 -4.38 4.54 8.33
N ALA A 104 -3.38 3.75 7.91
CA ALA A 104 -3.62 2.40 7.41
C ALA A 104 -3.92 1.42 8.56
N VAL A 105 -4.73 0.41 8.28
CA VAL A 105 -4.89 -0.75 9.16
C VAL A 105 -3.79 -1.75 8.82
N ILE A 106 -3.07 -2.26 9.83
CA ILE A 106 -2.07 -3.32 9.62
C ILE A 106 -2.67 -4.64 10.07
N ALA A 107 -2.78 -5.60 9.15
CA ALA A 107 -3.29 -6.93 9.40
C ALA A 107 -2.21 -7.98 9.11
N SER A 108 -2.07 -9.00 9.96
CA SER A 108 -1.16 -10.11 9.70
C SER A 108 -1.71 -11.12 8.69
N GLU A 109 -3.02 -11.16 8.51
CA GLU A 109 -3.70 -12.06 7.59
C GLU A 109 -5.01 -11.43 7.11
N VAL A 110 -5.46 -11.87 5.93
CA VAL A 110 -6.76 -11.53 5.37
C VAL A 110 -7.51 -12.83 5.14
N ARG A 111 -8.66 -12.97 5.80
CA ARG A 111 -9.50 -14.15 5.67
C ARG A 111 -10.71 -13.80 4.84
N PHE A 112 -10.89 -14.49 3.74
CA PHE A 112 -12.14 -14.46 2.99
C PHE A 112 -13.12 -15.40 3.69
N ALA A 113 -14.32 -14.91 3.99
CA ALA A 113 -15.38 -15.79 4.43
C ALA A 113 -15.55 -16.88 3.37
N SER A 114 -15.46 -18.15 3.78
CA SER A 114 -15.89 -19.24 2.92
C SER A 114 -17.38 -19.04 2.70
N ASN A 115 -17.79 -18.83 1.45
CA ASN A 115 -19.19 -18.62 1.10
C ASN A 115 -20.00 -19.86 1.48
N ASN A 116 -20.52 -19.86 2.70
CA ASN A 116 -21.64 -20.67 3.10
C ASN A 116 -22.82 -19.84 3.62
N ASN A 117 -22.79 -18.51 3.42
CA ASN A 117 -23.97 -17.68 3.11
C ASN A 117 -23.56 -16.21 2.95
N MET A 118 -23.97 -15.63 1.83
CA MET A 118 -23.82 -14.22 1.49
C MET A 118 -24.48 -13.33 2.55
N GLY A 119 -23.70 -12.42 3.14
CA GLY A 119 -24.27 -11.28 3.86
C GLY A 119 -23.39 -10.83 5.02
N ARG A 120 -22.63 -9.76 4.78
CA ARG A 120 -21.98 -8.87 5.77
C ARG A 120 -20.54 -9.22 6.13
N LEU A 121 -19.63 -8.35 5.71
CA LEU A 121 -18.29 -8.22 6.28
C LEU A 121 -18.45 -7.43 7.58
N ASP A 122 -18.15 -8.05 8.71
CA ASP A 122 -17.99 -7.35 9.98
C ASP A 122 -16.56 -6.79 10.03
N VAL A 123 -16.45 -5.46 10.16
CA VAL A 123 -15.21 -4.70 10.41
C VAL A 123 -15.00 -4.59 11.92
#